data_AF-A0A9W4WI38-F1
#
_entry.id   AF-A0A9W4WI38-F1
#
_cell.length_a   1.000
_cell.length_b   1.000
_cell.length_c   1.000
_cell.angle_alpha   90.00
_cell.angle_beta   90.00
_cell.angle_gamma   90.00
#
_symmetry.space_group_name_H-M   'P 1'
#
loop_
_entity.id
_entity.type
_entity.pdbx_description
1 polymer ?
#
loop_
_entity_poly.entity_id
_entity_poly.type
_entity_poly.pdbx_seq_one_letter_code
_entity_poly.pdbx_strand_id
1 'polypeptide(L)'
;MAMFDYTDFDQVFGSQAFPYDRKSIQEIDTFRKSLDGALFIDRVLKALGLTKAKTYPPKTDNALRTLHQHLCEANISTHHRLSIFYYILLDFDTSQTRAQASSRFAVASGVPKNYQIFMKGLWLLDHQQFEKALEYIAHPSLTTDFADEIMTALVRHAPEGDYTLPLSYFHTVQPILKTSEAPELLFNAMARTSVTEAFYYSRTHSESVRGQLFRQLVSSVLSSPLSEETAARATELIGLPFDATEEEWFEEFLTQEDGKKLKRAKDTLIMRKIVTGRLSEAVQDKSLGSGWGMVQEGVKSGLGGRAAE
;
A
#
# COMPACT_ATOMS: atom_id res chain seq x y z
N MET A 1 -18.24 -5.49 -43.96
CA MET A 1 -17.60 -5.88 -42.68
C MET A 1 -18.70 -6.32 -41.75
N ALA A 2 -18.68 -7.56 -41.26
CA ALA A 2 -19.60 -7.95 -40.19
C ALA A 2 -19.25 -7.11 -38.95
N MET A 3 -20.28 -6.51 -38.34
CA MET A 3 -20.12 -5.79 -37.07
C MET A 3 -19.82 -6.81 -35.97
N PHE A 4 -18.85 -6.50 -35.10
CA PHE A 4 -18.50 -7.38 -33.98
C PHE A 4 -19.70 -7.55 -33.05
N ASP A 5 -20.07 -8.78 -32.77
CA ASP A 5 -21.16 -9.13 -31.85
C ASP A 5 -20.59 -9.83 -30.61
N TYR A 6 -20.59 -9.14 -29.48
CA TYR A 6 -20.11 -9.71 -28.22
C TYR A 6 -21.05 -10.78 -27.65
N THR A 7 -22.28 -10.88 -28.14
CA THR A 7 -23.24 -11.92 -27.74
C THR A 7 -22.99 -13.26 -28.43
N ASP A 8 -22.15 -13.26 -29.47
CA ASP A 8 -21.63 -14.46 -30.11
C ASP A 8 -20.36 -14.93 -29.38
N PHE A 9 -20.43 -16.12 -28.78
CA PHE A 9 -19.31 -16.73 -28.04
C PHE A 9 -18.06 -16.87 -28.91
N ASP A 10 -18.22 -17.29 -30.17
CA ASP A 10 -17.10 -17.58 -31.05
C ASP A 10 -16.43 -16.28 -31.54
N GLN A 11 -17.12 -15.14 -31.53
CA GLN A 11 -16.49 -13.84 -31.80
C GLN A 11 -15.69 -13.32 -30.61
N VAL A 12 -16.09 -13.63 -29.37
CA VAL A 12 -15.36 -13.22 -28.16
C VAL A 12 -14.16 -14.12 -27.90
N PHE A 13 -14.38 -15.43 -27.79
CA PHE A 13 -13.35 -16.39 -27.38
C PHE A 13 -12.74 -17.16 -28.56
N GLY A 14 -13.39 -17.19 -29.73
CA GLY A 14 -12.90 -17.94 -30.89
C GLY A 14 -13.00 -19.45 -30.71
N SER A 15 -12.59 -20.19 -31.74
CA SER A 15 -12.38 -21.65 -31.68
C SER A 15 -11.08 -22.03 -30.95
N GLN A 16 -10.72 -21.23 -29.94
CA GLN A 16 -9.44 -21.29 -29.25
C GLN A 16 -9.41 -22.43 -28.24
N ALA A 17 -8.26 -23.09 -28.09
CA ALA A 17 -8.10 -24.11 -27.05
C ALA A 17 -8.23 -23.46 -25.67
N PHE A 18 -9.06 -24.06 -24.82
CA PHE A 18 -9.34 -23.65 -23.46
C PHE A 18 -8.04 -23.44 -22.66
N PRO A 19 -7.83 -22.27 -22.02
CA PRO A 19 -6.52 -21.90 -21.48
C PRO A 19 -6.24 -22.48 -20.10
N TYR A 20 -7.28 -22.95 -19.39
CA TYR A 20 -7.15 -23.37 -18.00
C TYR A 20 -6.90 -24.88 -17.92
N ASP A 21 -5.64 -25.24 -17.66
CA ASP A 21 -5.31 -26.59 -17.21
C ASP A 21 -5.44 -26.70 -15.69
N ARG A 22 -5.26 -27.92 -15.16
CA ARG A 22 -5.34 -28.16 -13.71
C ARG A 22 -4.30 -27.34 -12.92
N LYS A 23 -3.12 -27.10 -13.50
CA LYS A 23 -2.04 -26.38 -12.84
C LYS A 23 -2.37 -24.89 -12.75
N SER A 24 -2.81 -24.27 -13.84
CA SER A 24 -3.23 -22.87 -13.88
C SER A 24 -4.40 -22.60 -12.94
N ILE A 25 -5.39 -23.50 -12.86
CA ILE A 25 -6.50 -23.35 -11.90
C ILE A 25 -5.98 -23.36 -10.46
N GLN A 26 -5.09 -24.31 -10.12
CA GLN A 26 -4.50 -24.39 -8.78
C GLN A 26 -3.64 -23.17 -8.43
N GLU A 27 -2.92 -22.63 -9.41
CA GLU A 27 -2.11 -21.43 -9.27
C GLU A 27 -3.00 -20.20 -9.00
N ILE A 28 -4.05 -19.99 -9.81
CA ILE A 28 -5.02 -18.90 -9.60
C ILE A 28 -5.71 -19.02 -8.23
N ASP A 29 -6.07 -20.24 -7.80
CA ASP A 29 -6.62 -20.46 -6.46
C ASP A 29 -5.61 -20.17 -5.34
N THR A 30 -4.32 -20.37 -5.59
CA THR A 30 -3.24 -20.02 -4.64
C THR A 30 -3.09 -18.50 -4.53
N PHE A 31 -3.07 -17.80 -5.67
CA PHE A 31 -3.05 -16.33 -5.68
C PHE A 31 -4.28 -15.75 -4.99
N ARG A 32 -5.47 -16.30 -5.24
CA ARG A 32 -6.70 -15.90 -4.55
C ARG A 32 -6.58 -16.01 -3.03
N LYS A 33 -6.05 -17.11 -2.52
CA LYS A 33 -5.85 -17.28 -1.07
C LYS A 33 -4.89 -16.24 -0.49
N SER A 34 -3.85 -15.88 -1.25
CA SER A 34 -2.87 -14.88 -0.83
C SER A 34 -3.40 -13.44 -0.85
N LEU A 35 -4.50 -13.18 -1.56
CA LEU A 35 -5.18 -11.89 -1.68
C LEU A 35 -6.47 -11.88 -0.83
N ASP A 36 -6.39 -12.40 0.40
CA ASP A 36 -7.51 -12.45 1.37
C ASP A 36 -8.74 -13.22 0.88
N GLY A 37 -8.51 -14.24 0.04
CA GLY A 37 -9.56 -15.10 -0.48
C GLY A 37 -10.38 -14.50 -1.63
N ALA A 38 -10.00 -13.33 -2.15
CA ALA A 38 -10.66 -12.69 -3.27
C ALA A 38 -9.65 -12.03 -4.23
N LEU A 39 -9.75 -12.40 -5.51
CA LEU A 39 -9.04 -11.71 -6.58
C LEU A 39 -9.66 -10.33 -6.85
N PHE A 40 -8.93 -9.42 -7.47
CA PHE A 40 -9.43 -8.16 -7.99
C PHE A 40 -10.56 -8.37 -9.01
N ILE A 41 -10.49 -9.40 -9.86
CA ILE A 41 -11.63 -9.75 -10.72
C ILE A 41 -12.87 -10.15 -9.91
N ASP A 42 -12.71 -10.85 -8.78
CA ASP A 42 -13.83 -11.21 -7.90
C ASP A 42 -14.45 -9.93 -7.29
N ARG A 43 -13.63 -8.92 -6.96
CA ARG A 43 -14.08 -7.60 -6.47
C ARG A 43 -14.81 -6.81 -7.55
N VAL A 44 -14.33 -6.83 -8.80
CA VAL A 44 -15.00 -6.21 -9.96
C VAL A 44 -16.37 -6.83 -10.18
N LEU A 45 -16.45 -8.17 -10.23
CA LEU A 45 -17.71 -8.88 -10.41
C LEU A 45 -18.70 -8.56 -9.27
N LYS A 46 -18.22 -8.53 -8.02
CA LYS A 46 -19.03 -8.15 -6.86
C LYS A 46 -19.56 -6.72 -6.96
N ALA A 47 -18.72 -5.75 -7.34
CA ALA A 47 -19.10 -4.35 -7.50
C ALA A 47 -20.17 -4.15 -8.59
N LEU A 48 -20.17 -5.01 -9.61
CA LEU A 48 -21.16 -5.03 -10.68
C LEU A 48 -22.42 -5.86 -10.36
N GLY A 49 -22.57 -6.34 -9.11
CA GLY A 49 -23.72 -7.14 -8.69
C GLY A 49 -23.70 -8.59 -9.17
N LEU A 50 -22.59 -9.07 -9.72
CA LEU A 50 -22.42 -10.44 -10.23
C LEU A 50 -21.93 -11.38 -9.10
N THR A 51 -22.64 -11.39 -7.98
CA THR A 51 -22.21 -12.03 -6.72
C THR A 51 -22.36 -13.55 -6.67
N LYS A 52 -23.11 -14.15 -7.61
CA LYS A 52 -23.29 -15.62 -7.69
C LYS A 52 -22.06 -16.37 -8.22
N ALA A 53 -20.99 -15.64 -8.56
CA ALA A 53 -19.99 -16.08 -9.50
C ALA A 53 -18.59 -16.18 -8.88
N LYS A 54 -18.29 -17.26 -8.13
CA LYS A 54 -16.92 -17.83 -8.15
C LYS A 54 -16.71 -18.53 -9.50
N THR A 55 -16.94 -17.82 -10.59
CA THR A 55 -16.98 -18.38 -11.96
C THR A 55 -15.63 -18.23 -12.64
N TYR A 56 -14.76 -17.40 -12.09
CA TYR A 56 -13.38 -17.26 -12.53
C TYR A 56 -12.42 -18.07 -11.63
N PRO A 57 -11.44 -18.80 -12.20
CA PRO A 57 -11.36 -19.13 -13.61
C PRO A 57 -12.43 -20.18 -13.97
N PRO A 58 -13.01 -20.14 -15.18
CA PRO A 58 -13.81 -21.23 -15.69
C PRO A 58 -13.04 -22.56 -15.62
N LYS A 59 -13.71 -23.63 -15.17
CA LYS A 59 -13.06 -24.95 -15.01
C LYS A 59 -13.17 -25.85 -16.23
N THR A 60 -14.08 -25.54 -17.14
CA THR A 60 -14.34 -26.28 -18.38
C THR A 60 -14.79 -25.31 -19.48
N ASP A 61 -14.73 -25.73 -20.75
CA ASP A 61 -15.27 -24.95 -21.88
C ASP A 61 -16.76 -24.61 -21.68
N ASN A 62 -17.54 -25.59 -21.20
CA ASN A 62 -18.96 -25.37 -20.90
C ASN A 62 -19.16 -24.32 -19.79
N ALA A 63 -18.28 -24.28 -18.78
CA ALA A 63 -18.32 -23.24 -17.75
C ALA A 63 -17.99 -21.85 -18.31
N LEU A 64 -17.07 -21.76 -19.29
CA LEU A 64 -16.76 -20.51 -19.99
C LEU A 64 -17.94 -20.03 -20.84
N ARG A 65 -18.62 -20.93 -21.57
CA ARG A 65 -19.85 -20.62 -22.31
C ARG A 65 -20.98 -20.14 -21.39
N THR A 66 -21.16 -20.81 -20.26
CA THR A 66 -22.13 -20.42 -19.23
C THR A 66 -21.80 -19.03 -18.66
N LEU A 67 -20.52 -18.75 -18.39
CA LEU A 67 -20.07 -17.44 -17.92
C LEU A 67 -20.33 -16.35 -18.96
N HIS A 68 -20.02 -16.62 -20.23
CA HIS A 68 -20.27 -15.71 -21.34
C HIS A 68 -21.76 -15.37 -21.46
N GLN A 69 -22.63 -16.37 -21.46
CA GLN A 69 -24.08 -16.17 -21.52
C GLN A 69 -24.56 -15.35 -20.32
N HIS A 70 -24.13 -15.69 -19.11
CA HIS A 70 -24.48 -14.96 -17.89
C HIS A 70 -24.06 -13.48 -17.96
N LEU A 71 -22.86 -13.20 -18.47
CA LEU A 71 -22.37 -11.84 -18.67
C LEU A 71 -23.17 -11.08 -19.73
N CYS A 72 -23.60 -11.76 -20.81
CA CYS A 72 -24.46 -11.16 -21.84
C CYS A 72 -25.85 -10.78 -21.30
N GLU A 73 -26.44 -11.63 -20.47
CA GLU A 73 -27.76 -11.42 -19.85
C GLU A 73 -27.72 -10.44 -18.66
N ALA A 74 -26.54 -10.20 -18.08
CA ALA A 74 -26.37 -9.30 -16.94
C ALA A 74 -26.72 -7.85 -17.28
N ASN A 75 -27.43 -7.19 -16.36
CA ASN A 75 -27.77 -5.77 -16.44
C ASN A 75 -26.58 -4.88 -16.06
N ILE A 76 -25.54 -4.86 -16.90
CA ILE A 76 -24.34 -4.04 -16.78
C ILE A 76 -24.09 -3.29 -18.09
N SER A 77 -23.30 -2.21 -18.03
CA SER A 77 -22.92 -1.46 -19.21
C SER A 77 -22.10 -2.32 -20.18
N THR A 78 -22.20 -2.02 -21.48
CA THR A 78 -21.43 -2.73 -22.51
C THR A 78 -19.92 -2.65 -22.25
N HIS A 79 -19.40 -1.49 -21.84
CA HIS A 79 -17.97 -1.35 -21.54
C HIS A 79 -17.50 -2.23 -20.37
N HIS A 80 -18.31 -2.37 -19.31
CA HIS A 80 -18.00 -3.30 -18.21
C HIS A 80 -18.01 -4.76 -18.68
N ARG A 81 -18.99 -5.14 -19.51
CA ARG A 81 -19.05 -6.50 -20.05
C ARG A 81 -17.83 -6.82 -20.91
N LEU A 82 -17.49 -5.92 -21.84
CA LEU A 82 -16.34 -6.08 -22.71
C LEU A 82 -15.02 -6.08 -21.93
N SER A 83 -14.90 -5.28 -20.86
CA SER A 83 -13.69 -5.27 -20.03
C SER A 83 -13.49 -6.57 -19.25
N ILE A 84 -14.57 -7.22 -18.81
CA ILE A 84 -14.50 -8.56 -18.19
C ILE A 84 -14.07 -9.62 -19.21
N PHE A 85 -14.63 -9.61 -20.43
CA PHE A 85 -14.17 -10.51 -21.49
C PHE A 85 -12.70 -10.28 -21.84
N TYR A 86 -12.28 -9.01 -21.93
CA TYR A 86 -10.88 -8.65 -22.13
C TYR A 86 -9.97 -9.23 -21.03
N TYR A 87 -10.38 -9.12 -19.76
CA TYR A 87 -9.64 -9.71 -18.64
C TYR A 87 -9.46 -11.21 -18.79
N ILE A 88 -10.54 -11.95 -19.10
CA ILE A 88 -10.48 -13.40 -19.28
C ILE A 88 -9.55 -13.76 -20.44
N LEU A 89 -9.58 -12.98 -21.52
CA LEU A 89 -8.71 -13.18 -22.68
C LEU A 89 -7.21 -12.91 -22.40
N LEU A 90 -6.85 -12.22 -21.31
CA LEU A 90 -5.45 -12.11 -20.90
C LEU A 90 -4.87 -13.46 -20.50
N ASP A 91 -5.67 -14.36 -19.93
CA ASP A 91 -5.22 -15.73 -19.62
C ASP A 91 -4.87 -16.51 -20.88
N PHE A 92 -5.60 -16.27 -21.98
CA PHE A 92 -5.35 -16.91 -23.28
C PHE A 92 -4.00 -16.48 -23.86
N ASP A 93 -3.53 -15.27 -23.53
CA ASP A 93 -2.24 -14.75 -24.00
C ASP A 93 -1.05 -15.38 -23.27
N THR A 94 -1.25 -15.97 -22.08
CA THR A 94 -0.18 -16.64 -21.32
C THR A 94 0.23 -17.99 -21.91
N SER A 95 -0.64 -18.61 -22.71
CA SER A 95 -0.30 -19.82 -23.46
C SER A 95 0.70 -19.47 -24.56
N GLN A 96 1.87 -20.12 -24.57
CA GLN A 96 2.96 -19.90 -25.56
C GLN A 96 2.50 -19.94 -27.03
N THR A 97 1.32 -20.46 -27.30
CA THR A 97 0.74 -20.52 -28.65
C THR A 97 0.11 -19.20 -29.14
N ARG A 98 -0.25 -18.25 -28.26
CA ARG A 98 -1.30 -17.26 -28.59
C ARG A 98 -1.19 -15.87 -27.93
N ALA A 99 -0.02 -15.23 -28.01
CA ALA A 99 0.28 -13.95 -27.34
C ALA A 99 -0.51 -12.67 -27.78
N GLN A 100 -1.74 -12.74 -28.31
CA GLN A 100 -2.47 -11.55 -28.84
C GLN A 100 -4.01 -11.65 -28.85
N ALA A 101 -4.63 -12.66 -28.22
CA ALA A 101 -6.09 -12.81 -28.17
C ALA A 101 -6.78 -11.59 -27.54
N SER A 102 -6.29 -11.12 -26.39
CA SER A 102 -6.87 -9.95 -25.70
C SER A 102 -6.80 -8.68 -26.55
N SER A 103 -5.67 -8.45 -27.23
CA SER A 103 -5.43 -7.27 -28.07
C SER A 103 -6.34 -7.25 -29.29
N ARG A 104 -6.48 -8.39 -29.98
CA ARG A 104 -7.38 -8.52 -31.14
C ARG A 104 -8.83 -8.28 -30.75
N PHE A 105 -9.27 -8.87 -29.64
CA PHE A 105 -10.60 -8.63 -29.11
C PHE A 105 -10.83 -7.16 -28.78
N ALA A 106 -9.87 -6.51 -28.11
CA ALA A 106 -10.01 -5.10 -27.74
C ALA A 106 -10.19 -4.18 -28.96
N VAL A 107 -9.46 -4.45 -30.05
CA VAL A 107 -9.60 -3.71 -31.32
C VAL A 107 -10.94 -4.01 -31.99
N ALA A 108 -11.33 -5.28 -32.09
CA ALA A 108 -12.55 -5.68 -32.79
C ALA A 108 -13.84 -5.23 -32.08
N SER A 109 -13.86 -5.31 -30.75
CA SER A 109 -15.02 -4.98 -29.91
C SER A 109 -15.07 -3.51 -29.47
N GLY A 110 -13.97 -2.77 -29.62
CA GLY A 110 -13.88 -1.37 -29.21
C GLY A 110 -13.82 -1.17 -27.69
N VAL A 111 -13.14 -2.05 -26.95
CA VAL A 111 -12.91 -1.84 -25.50
C VAL A 111 -12.18 -0.52 -25.31
N PRO A 112 -12.69 0.44 -24.52
CA PRO A 112 -12.00 1.71 -24.33
C PRO A 112 -10.64 1.54 -23.66
N LYS A 113 -9.67 2.39 -24.00
CA LYS A 113 -8.27 2.17 -23.62
C LYS A 113 -8.04 2.19 -22.11
N ASN A 114 -8.74 3.07 -21.39
CA ASN A 114 -8.68 3.12 -19.92
C ASN A 114 -9.14 1.80 -19.29
N TYR A 115 -10.20 1.17 -19.79
CA TYR A 115 -10.65 -0.15 -19.32
C TYR A 115 -9.64 -1.26 -19.64
N GLN A 116 -8.99 -1.22 -20.81
CA GLN A 116 -7.91 -2.17 -21.12
C GLN A 116 -6.75 -2.04 -20.12
N ILE A 117 -6.30 -0.80 -19.87
CA ILE A 117 -5.20 -0.52 -18.94
C ILE A 117 -5.58 -1.00 -17.54
N PHE A 118 -6.77 -0.61 -17.06
CA PHE A 118 -7.24 -0.97 -15.73
C PHE A 118 -7.34 -2.48 -15.54
N MET A 119 -8.06 -3.18 -16.43
CA MET A 119 -8.23 -4.63 -16.30
C MET A 119 -6.90 -5.38 -16.43
N LYS A 120 -5.97 -4.91 -17.27
CA LYS A 120 -4.64 -5.51 -17.35
C LYS A 120 -3.82 -5.27 -16.08
N GLY A 121 -3.93 -4.09 -15.47
CA GLY A 121 -3.34 -3.82 -14.15
C GLY A 121 -3.89 -4.74 -13.07
N LEU A 122 -5.22 -4.89 -12.98
CA LEU A 122 -5.86 -5.80 -12.03
C LEU A 122 -5.47 -7.26 -12.29
N TRP A 123 -5.38 -7.67 -13.55
CA TRP A 123 -4.94 -9.02 -13.93
C TRP A 123 -3.51 -9.30 -13.47
N LEU A 124 -2.60 -8.33 -13.62
CA LEU A 124 -1.22 -8.45 -13.13
C LEU A 124 -1.17 -8.53 -11.60
N LEU A 125 -2.00 -7.76 -10.89
CA LEU A 125 -2.14 -7.87 -9.42
C LEU A 125 -2.64 -9.26 -9.00
N ASP A 126 -3.65 -9.79 -9.70
CA ASP A 126 -4.20 -11.13 -9.45
C ASP A 126 -3.19 -12.26 -9.70
N HIS A 127 -2.17 -12.00 -10.52
CA HIS A 127 -1.05 -12.89 -10.77
C HIS A 127 0.21 -12.53 -9.95
N GLN A 128 0.08 -11.67 -8.93
CA GLN A 128 1.17 -11.19 -8.07
C GLN A 128 2.35 -10.55 -8.82
N GLN A 129 2.15 -10.07 -10.04
CA GLN A 129 3.16 -9.35 -10.81
C GLN A 129 3.11 -7.86 -10.46
N PHE A 130 3.36 -7.53 -9.19
CA PHE A 130 3.13 -6.19 -8.62
C PHE A 130 3.92 -5.08 -9.31
N GLU A 131 5.19 -5.31 -9.64
CA GLU A 131 6.03 -4.33 -10.34
C GLU A 131 5.44 -3.95 -11.70
N LYS A 132 5.10 -4.95 -12.52
CA LYS A 132 4.47 -4.72 -13.81
C LYS A 132 3.07 -4.13 -13.67
N ALA A 133 2.32 -4.54 -12.63
CA ALA A 133 0.98 -4.01 -12.39
C ALA A 133 1.02 -2.50 -12.19
N LEU A 134 2.02 -1.99 -11.48
CA LEU A 134 2.21 -0.57 -11.18
C LEU A 134 2.25 0.30 -12.46
N GLU A 135 2.89 -0.19 -13.53
CA GLU A 135 2.93 0.49 -14.84
C GLU A 135 1.54 0.75 -15.44
N TYR A 136 0.53 -0.03 -15.04
CA TYR A 136 -0.85 0.09 -15.53
C TYR A 136 -1.73 0.83 -14.54
N ILE A 137 -1.74 0.42 -13.26
CA ILE A 137 -2.65 0.98 -12.25
C ILE A 137 -2.31 2.43 -11.86
N ALA A 138 -1.07 2.87 -12.12
CA ALA A 138 -0.66 4.25 -11.90
C ALA A 138 -0.95 5.18 -13.09
N HIS A 139 -1.61 4.70 -14.15
CA HIS A 139 -1.87 5.49 -15.33
C HIS A 139 -2.90 6.62 -15.05
N PRO A 140 -2.62 7.87 -15.46
CA PRO A 140 -3.42 9.04 -15.06
C PRO A 140 -4.83 9.10 -15.66
N SER A 141 -5.14 8.25 -16.64
CA SER A 141 -6.50 8.14 -17.20
C SER A 141 -7.43 7.24 -16.39
N LEU A 142 -6.96 6.66 -15.30
CA LEU A 142 -7.74 5.74 -14.47
C LEU A 142 -8.41 6.47 -13.31
N THR A 143 -9.58 5.97 -12.92
CA THR A 143 -10.19 6.28 -11.63
C THR A 143 -9.51 5.46 -10.54
N THR A 144 -9.49 5.97 -9.30
CA THR A 144 -8.88 5.29 -8.16
C THR A 144 -9.81 4.22 -7.56
N ASP A 145 -10.44 3.43 -8.41
CA ASP A 145 -11.31 2.32 -8.00
C ASP A 145 -10.46 1.19 -7.41
N PHE A 146 -10.96 0.58 -6.33
CA PHE A 146 -10.25 -0.44 -5.53
C PHE A 146 -8.90 0.03 -4.93
N ALA A 147 -8.70 1.34 -4.75
CA ALA A 147 -7.42 1.86 -4.27
C ALA A 147 -7.01 1.31 -2.90
N ASP A 148 -7.96 1.10 -2.00
CA ASP A 148 -7.74 0.47 -0.70
C ASP A 148 -7.22 -0.96 -0.83
N GLU A 149 -7.83 -1.76 -1.71
CA GLU A 149 -7.41 -3.15 -1.94
C GLU A 149 -6.07 -3.23 -2.68
N ILE A 150 -5.82 -2.31 -3.63
CA ILE A 150 -4.53 -2.19 -4.31
C ILE A 150 -3.44 -1.83 -3.29
N MET A 151 -3.66 -0.80 -2.47
CA MET A 151 -2.70 -0.36 -1.45
C MET A 151 -2.40 -1.50 -0.47
N THR A 152 -3.45 -2.14 0.04
CA THR A 152 -3.35 -3.27 0.97
C THR A 152 -2.56 -4.43 0.35
N ALA A 153 -2.83 -4.78 -0.91
CA ALA A 153 -2.10 -5.84 -1.61
C ALA A 153 -0.61 -5.48 -1.78
N LEU A 154 -0.29 -4.26 -2.22
CA LEU A 154 1.10 -3.82 -2.41
C LEU A 154 1.89 -3.79 -1.09
N VAL A 155 1.28 -3.35 0.01
CA VAL A 155 1.95 -3.33 1.33
C VAL A 155 2.14 -4.73 1.89
N ARG A 156 1.13 -5.60 1.81
CA ARG A 156 1.19 -6.95 2.40
C ARG A 156 2.11 -7.91 1.65
N HIS A 157 2.33 -7.66 0.36
CA HIS A 157 3.21 -8.45 -0.50
C HIS A 157 4.58 -7.80 -0.73
N ALA A 158 4.90 -6.72 -0.01
CA ALA A 158 6.22 -6.08 -0.02
C ALA A 158 7.29 -7.06 0.51
N PRO A 159 8.31 -7.44 -0.29
CA PRO A 159 9.35 -8.36 0.14
C PRO A 159 10.24 -7.71 1.19
N GLU A 160 10.49 -8.39 2.31
CA GLU A 160 11.45 -7.97 3.35
C GLU A 160 11.25 -6.55 3.90
N GLY A 161 10.04 -5.97 3.77
CA GLY A 161 9.77 -4.59 4.17
C GLY A 161 10.21 -3.53 3.15
N ASP A 162 10.51 -3.91 1.91
CA ASP A 162 10.69 -3.00 0.79
C ASP A 162 9.33 -2.43 0.34
N TYR A 163 8.99 -1.25 0.86
CA TYR A 163 7.76 -0.54 0.55
C TYR A 163 7.87 0.37 -0.68
N THR A 164 8.87 0.19 -1.55
CA THR A 164 9.05 1.03 -2.75
C THR A 164 7.80 1.04 -3.64
N LEU A 165 7.18 -0.12 -3.89
CA LEU A 165 5.98 -0.22 -4.74
C LEU A 165 4.74 0.48 -4.15
N PRO A 166 4.28 0.19 -2.91
CA PRO A 166 3.12 0.88 -2.35
C PRO A 166 3.33 2.40 -2.22
N LEU A 167 4.53 2.85 -1.85
CA LEU A 167 4.84 4.28 -1.78
C LEU A 167 4.86 4.93 -3.18
N SER A 168 5.44 4.26 -4.18
CA SER A 168 5.40 4.73 -5.58
C SER A 168 3.97 4.87 -6.09
N TYR A 169 3.11 3.90 -5.78
CA TYR A 169 1.68 3.99 -6.11
C TYR A 169 1.02 5.18 -5.40
N PHE A 170 1.24 5.35 -4.10
CA PHE A 170 0.69 6.47 -3.34
C PHE A 170 1.13 7.83 -3.90
N HIS A 171 2.41 8.02 -4.16
CA HIS A 171 2.95 9.30 -4.65
C HIS A 171 2.51 9.62 -6.07
N THR A 172 2.32 8.60 -6.91
CA THR A 172 1.93 8.80 -8.31
C THR A 172 0.43 9.02 -8.46
N VAL A 173 -0.37 8.24 -7.74
CA VAL A 173 -1.84 8.21 -7.91
C VAL A 173 -2.57 9.10 -6.91
N GLN A 174 -1.98 9.33 -5.73
CA GLN A 174 -2.59 10.05 -4.60
C GLN A 174 -4.04 9.62 -4.32
N PRO A 175 -4.30 8.32 -4.15
CA PRO A 175 -5.66 7.83 -4.01
C PRO A 175 -6.29 8.26 -2.68
N ILE A 176 -7.61 8.43 -2.69
CA ILE A 176 -8.40 8.59 -1.47
C ILE A 176 -8.71 7.19 -0.91
N LEU A 177 -8.05 6.85 0.20
CA LEU A 177 -8.26 5.60 0.93
C LEU A 177 -9.45 5.74 1.88
N LYS A 178 -10.38 4.77 1.85
CA LYS A 178 -11.70 4.86 2.52
C LYS A 178 -11.86 3.92 3.72
N THR A 179 -11.16 2.80 3.70
CA THR A 179 -11.13 1.82 4.78
C THR A 179 -10.20 2.31 5.87
N SER A 180 -10.42 1.90 7.12
CA SER A 180 -9.50 2.24 8.22
C SER A 180 -8.14 1.55 8.06
N GLU A 181 -8.11 0.37 7.45
CA GLU A 181 -6.90 -0.45 7.32
C GLU A 181 -5.88 0.12 6.31
N ALA A 182 -6.33 0.55 5.12
CA ALA A 182 -5.40 0.97 4.07
C ALA A 182 -4.52 2.20 4.47
N PRO A 183 -5.07 3.27 5.09
CA PRO A 183 -4.26 4.37 5.62
C PRO A 183 -3.28 3.95 6.72
N GLU A 184 -3.68 3.02 7.60
CA GLU A 184 -2.79 2.50 8.64
C GLU A 184 -1.61 1.71 8.05
N LEU A 185 -1.88 0.87 7.04
CA LEU A 185 -0.84 0.15 6.29
C LEU A 185 0.11 1.10 5.57
N LEU A 186 -0.44 2.11 4.89
CA LEU A 186 0.34 3.15 4.21
C LEU A 186 1.23 3.90 5.20
N PHE A 187 0.68 4.34 6.34
CA PHE A 187 1.43 5.05 7.35
C PHE A 187 2.56 4.20 7.93
N ASN A 188 2.30 2.92 8.21
CA ASN A 188 3.32 1.99 8.69
C ASN A 188 4.43 1.79 7.66
N ALA A 189 4.10 1.71 6.37
CA ALA A 189 5.07 1.65 5.28
C ALA A 189 5.93 2.92 5.24
N MET A 190 5.31 4.11 5.23
CA MET A 190 6.01 5.39 5.29
C MET A 190 6.93 5.48 6.51
N ALA A 191 6.43 5.17 7.71
CA ALA A 191 7.19 5.28 8.95
C ALA A 191 8.44 4.39 8.97
N ARG A 192 8.39 3.24 8.28
CA ARG A 192 9.52 2.33 8.12
C ARG A 192 10.55 2.85 7.10
N THR A 193 10.10 3.52 6.04
CA THR A 193 10.97 4.00 4.96
C THR A 193 11.52 5.41 5.19
N SER A 194 10.73 6.33 5.73
CA SER A 194 11.13 7.72 6.01
C SER A 194 10.40 8.26 7.25
N VAL A 195 11.19 8.61 8.29
CA VAL A 195 10.65 9.21 9.52
C VAL A 195 10.09 10.60 9.22
N THR A 196 10.80 11.39 8.43
CA THR A 196 10.39 12.74 8.02
C THR A 196 9.08 12.72 7.22
N GLU A 197 8.94 11.80 6.27
CA GLU A 197 7.73 11.72 5.46
C GLU A 197 6.50 11.35 6.30
N ALA A 198 6.62 10.31 7.12
CA ALA A 198 5.54 9.89 8.01
C ALA A 198 5.15 11.01 8.99
N PHE A 199 6.12 11.77 9.48
CA PHE A 199 5.86 12.94 10.31
C PHE A 199 5.00 13.98 9.60
N TYR A 200 5.38 14.41 8.40
CA TYR A 200 4.59 15.38 7.64
C TYR A 200 3.24 14.81 7.20
N TYR A 201 3.16 13.52 6.90
CA TYR A 201 1.89 12.85 6.61
C TYR A 201 0.93 12.92 7.80
N SER A 202 1.41 12.72 9.03
CA SER A 202 0.58 12.84 10.24
C SER A 202 -0.07 14.22 10.36
N ARG A 203 0.63 15.28 9.93
CA ARG A 203 0.16 16.67 9.97
C ARG A 203 -0.96 16.99 8.99
N THR A 204 -1.21 16.11 8.01
CA THR A 204 -2.32 16.28 7.06
C THR A 204 -3.67 15.87 7.65
N HIS A 205 -3.68 15.26 8.84
CA HIS A 205 -4.87 14.74 9.50
C HIS A 205 -5.35 15.67 10.62
N SER A 206 -6.60 15.46 11.05
CA SER A 206 -7.15 16.12 12.25
C SER A 206 -6.28 15.86 13.48
N GLU A 207 -6.28 16.79 14.44
CA GLU A 207 -5.42 16.75 15.63
C GLU A 207 -5.45 15.41 16.39
N SER A 208 -6.63 14.82 16.57
CA SER A 208 -6.78 13.52 17.24
C SER A 208 -6.04 12.39 16.50
N VAL A 209 -6.21 12.29 15.19
CA VAL A 209 -5.56 11.28 14.34
C VAL A 209 -4.06 11.57 14.23
N ARG A 210 -3.68 12.84 14.05
CA ARG A 210 -2.29 13.29 14.03
C ARG A 210 -1.54 12.83 15.29
N GLY A 211 -2.12 13.05 16.47
CA GLY A 211 -1.51 12.65 17.74
C GLY A 211 -1.33 11.13 17.88
N GLN A 212 -2.26 10.33 17.34
CA GLN A 212 -2.14 8.87 17.32
C GLN A 212 -1.03 8.40 16.38
N LEU A 213 -1.02 8.92 15.14
CA LEU A 213 0.00 8.63 14.14
C LEU A 213 1.40 9.06 14.62
N PHE A 214 1.51 10.22 15.26
CA PHE A 214 2.76 10.70 15.84
C PHE A 214 3.31 9.73 16.91
N ARG A 215 2.48 9.31 17.86
CA ARG A 215 2.88 8.30 18.87
C ARG A 215 3.29 6.97 18.23
N GLN A 216 2.57 6.55 17.19
CA GLN A 216 2.89 5.35 16.42
C GLN A 216 4.25 5.48 15.70
N LEU A 217 4.55 6.65 15.12
CA LEU A 217 5.86 6.94 14.52
C LEU A 217 6.98 6.83 15.55
N VAL A 218 6.85 7.51 16.70
CA VAL A 218 7.83 7.47 17.79
C VAL A 218 8.05 6.04 18.27
N SER A 219 6.96 5.30 18.50
CA SER A 219 7.02 3.89 18.87
C SER A 219 7.75 3.04 17.82
N SER A 220 7.48 3.25 16.54
CA SER A 220 8.07 2.50 15.43
C SER A 220 9.60 2.71 15.30
N VAL A 221 10.08 3.91 15.62
CA VAL A 221 11.51 4.25 15.57
C VAL A 221 12.25 3.67 16.77
N LEU A 222 11.65 3.74 17.96
CA LEU A 222 12.32 3.39 19.22
C LEU A 222 12.17 1.91 19.61
N SER A 223 11.22 1.17 19.03
CA SER A 223 10.99 -0.25 19.32
C SER A 223 11.96 -1.20 18.60
N SER A 224 12.65 -0.72 17.56
CA SER A 224 13.53 -1.56 16.75
C SER A 224 14.82 -1.98 17.48
N PRO A 225 15.40 -3.15 17.13
CA PRO A 225 16.70 -3.59 17.66
C PRO A 225 17.81 -2.55 17.40
N LEU A 226 18.91 -2.60 18.15
CA LEU A 226 20.05 -1.71 17.90
C LEU A 226 20.71 -2.05 16.57
N SER A 227 20.75 -1.08 15.67
CA SER A 227 21.46 -1.10 14.39
C SER A 227 21.86 0.33 14.02
N GLU A 228 22.78 0.47 13.07
CA GLU A 228 23.16 1.78 12.54
C GLU A 228 21.95 2.51 11.93
N GLU A 229 21.11 1.79 11.20
CA GLU A 229 19.89 2.32 10.60
C GLU A 229 18.90 2.85 11.66
N THR A 230 18.68 2.10 12.75
CA THR A 230 17.76 2.54 13.81
C THR A 230 18.32 3.73 14.61
N ALA A 231 19.64 3.84 14.74
CA ALA A 231 20.28 5.03 15.31
C ALA A 231 20.12 6.25 14.40
N ALA A 232 20.27 6.09 13.08
CA ALA A 232 20.03 7.15 12.11
C ALA A 232 18.56 7.63 12.15
N ARG A 233 17.60 6.71 12.16
CA ARG A 233 16.16 7.04 12.27
C ARG A 233 15.81 7.74 13.59
N ALA A 234 16.41 7.31 14.71
CA ALA A 234 16.23 7.98 15.99
C ALA A 234 16.81 9.41 16.00
N THR A 235 17.96 9.60 15.33
CA THR A 235 18.59 10.91 15.15
C THR A 235 17.75 11.83 14.28
N GLU A 236 17.18 11.29 13.20
CA GLU A 236 16.23 12.01 12.34
C GLU A 236 15.00 12.44 13.15
N LEU A 237 14.38 11.52 13.90
CA LEU A 237 13.19 11.78 14.73
C LEU A 237 13.40 12.95 15.70
N ILE A 238 14.48 12.95 16.47
CA ILE A 238 14.74 14.01 17.45
C ILE A 238 15.13 15.35 16.81
N GLY A 239 15.58 15.32 15.55
CA GLY A 239 15.92 16.50 14.77
C GLY A 239 14.73 17.15 14.07
N LEU A 240 13.56 16.49 14.07
CA LEU A 240 12.37 17.01 13.42
C LEU A 240 11.86 18.31 14.08
N PRO A 241 11.25 19.21 13.29
CA PRO A 241 10.73 20.48 13.77
C PRO A 241 9.34 20.30 14.42
N PHE A 242 9.30 19.69 15.60
CA PHE A 242 8.05 19.56 16.37
C PHE A 242 7.48 20.93 16.70
N ASP A 243 6.15 21.07 16.59
CA ASP A 243 5.45 22.19 17.19
C ASP A 243 5.25 21.97 18.70
N ALA A 244 4.65 22.95 19.39
CA ALA A 244 4.47 22.88 20.83
C ALA A 244 3.62 21.68 21.27
N THR A 245 2.60 21.33 20.48
CA THR A 245 1.68 20.23 20.78
C THR A 245 2.35 18.87 20.54
N GLU A 246 3.14 18.74 19.47
CA GLU A 246 3.94 17.54 19.19
C GLU A 246 5.04 17.33 20.25
N GLU A 247 5.63 18.41 20.77
CA GLU A 247 6.60 18.32 21.86
C GLU A 247 5.94 17.81 23.15
N GLU A 248 4.74 18.31 23.48
CA GLU A 248 3.95 17.81 24.61
C GLU A 248 3.61 16.33 24.43
N TRP A 249 3.07 15.93 23.28
CA TRP A 249 2.77 14.52 22.99
C TRP A 249 4.01 13.63 23.06
N PHE A 250 5.16 14.11 22.61
CA PHE A 250 6.43 13.39 22.65
C PHE A 250 6.87 13.13 24.10
N GLU A 251 6.83 14.16 24.94
CA GLU A 251 7.19 14.06 26.36
C GLU A 251 6.20 13.18 27.14
N GLU A 252 4.90 13.37 26.95
CA GLU A 252 3.85 12.56 27.59
C GLU A 252 3.96 11.08 27.21
N PHE A 253 4.11 10.78 25.91
CA PHE A 253 4.18 9.41 25.42
C PHE A 253 5.37 8.66 26.03
N LEU A 254 6.54 9.29 26.09
CA LEU A 254 7.77 8.67 26.60
C LEU A 254 7.86 8.62 28.13
N THR A 255 7.06 9.40 28.86
CA THR A 255 7.07 9.44 30.33
C THR A 255 5.93 8.68 30.99
N GLN A 256 4.74 8.64 30.38
CA GLN A 256 3.52 8.13 31.01
C GLN A 256 2.89 6.94 30.28
N GLU A 257 2.84 7.00 28.95
CA GLU A 257 2.11 6.03 28.13
C GLU A 257 2.94 4.76 27.84
N ASP A 258 2.58 4.01 26.79
CA ASP A 258 3.30 2.82 26.35
C ASP A 258 4.76 3.11 25.96
N GLY A 259 5.07 4.36 25.59
CA GLY A 259 6.42 4.80 25.28
C GLY A 259 7.39 4.67 26.46
N LYS A 260 6.92 4.74 27.71
CA LYS A 260 7.75 4.54 28.91
C LYS A 260 8.41 3.16 28.97
N LYS A 261 7.79 2.15 28.36
CA LYS A 261 8.29 0.77 28.32
C LYS A 261 9.45 0.60 27.33
N LEU A 262 9.67 1.58 26.45
CA LEU A 262 10.73 1.53 25.45
C LEU A 262 12.08 1.75 26.12
N LYS A 263 13.03 0.84 25.86
CA LYS A 263 14.36 0.85 26.49
C LYS A 263 15.10 2.19 26.32
N ARG A 264 14.83 2.92 25.23
CA ARG A 264 15.51 4.17 24.85
C ARG A 264 14.69 5.43 25.12
N ALA A 265 13.52 5.33 25.77
CA ALA A 265 12.62 6.47 25.96
C ALA A 265 13.32 7.66 26.65
N LYS A 266 13.99 7.39 27.77
CA LYS A 266 14.71 8.41 28.55
C LYS A 266 15.85 9.06 27.77
N ASP A 267 16.70 8.23 27.14
CA ASP A 267 17.84 8.72 26.36
C ASP A 267 17.37 9.61 25.20
N THR A 268 16.25 9.25 24.56
CA THR A 268 15.68 10.01 23.45
C THR A 268 15.15 11.37 23.91
N LEU A 269 14.48 11.45 25.07
CA LEU A 269 14.02 12.72 25.65
C LEU A 269 15.19 13.66 25.96
N ILE A 270 16.26 13.15 26.55
CA ILE A 270 17.47 13.93 26.86
C ILE A 270 18.09 14.44 25.57
N MET A 271 18.27 13.56 24.58
CA MET A 271 18.88 13.94 23.31
C MET A 271 18.03 14.97 22.55
N ARG A 272 16.69 14.85 22.59
CA ARG A 272 15.76 15.84 22.03
C ARG A 272 15.95 17.22 22.68
N LYS A 273 16.06 17.28 24.02
CA LYS A 273 16.34 18.55 24.74
C LYS A 273 17.69 19.14 24.35
N ILE A 274 18.72 18.31 24.18
CA ILE A 274 20.05 18.77 23.74
C ILE A 274 20.01 19.32 22.32
N VAL A 275 19.45 18.58 21.36
CA VAL A 275 19.37 18.97 19.95
C VAL A 275 18.53 20.23 19.74
N THR A 276 17.51 20.45 20.57
CA THR A 276 16.66 21.65 20.53
C THR A 276 17.21 22.84 21.31
N GLY A 277 18.37 22.71 21.96
CA GLY A 277 18.98 23.80 22.74
C GLY A 277 18.38 24.00 24.14
N ARG A 278 17.47 23.13 24.60
CA ARG A 278 16.91 23.10 25.97
C ARG A 278 17.85 22.44 26.97
N LEU A 279 19.10 22.90 26.99
CA LEU A 279 20.20 22.31 27.77
C LEU A 279 19.97 22.41 29.29
N SER A 280 19.33 23.48 29.76
CA SER A 280 18.98 23.66 31.17
C SER A 280 18.03 22.58 31.67
N GLU A 281 17.04 22.20 30.85
CA GLU A 281 16.08 21.14 31.17
C GLU A 281 16.73 19.76 31.14
N ALA A 282 17.64 19.51 30.18
CA ALA A 282 18.40 18.26 30.08
C ALA A 282 19.33 18.02 31.28
N VAL A 283 19.81 19.10 31.90
CA VAL A 283 20.72 19.07 33.06
C VAL A 283 19.96 18.88 34.38
N GLN A 284 18.74 19.41 34.50
CA GLN A 284 17.92 19.35 35.71
C GLN A 284 17.19 18.00 35.88
N ASP A 285 17.01 17.24 34.80
CA ASP A 285 16.30 15.98 34.80
C ASP A 285 17.08 14.87 35.51
N LYS A 286 16.88 14.69 36.83
CA LYS A 286 17.59 13.72 37.68
C LYS A 286 17.34 12.24 37.34
N SER A 287 16.53 11.95 36.31
CA SER A 287 16.07 10.60 35.98
C SER A 287 17.04 9.75 35.12
N LEU A 288 18.25 10.28 34.88
CA LEU A 288 19.24 9.73 33.94
C LEU A 288 19.77 8.34 34.32
N GLY A 289 20.01 7.54 33.29
CA GLY A 289 20.94 6.41 33.38
C GLY A 289 22.38 6.90 33.49
N SER A 290 23.25 6.07 34.07
CA SER A 290 24.66 6.37 34.36
C SER A 290 25.51 6.78 33.15
N GLY A 291 25.04 6.57 31.92
CA GLY A 291 25.79 6.84 30.68
C GLY A 291 25.94 8.32 30.28
N TRP A 292 25.05 9.20 30.73
CA TRP A 292 25.03 10.62 30.28
C TRP A 292 25.80 11.58 31.19
N GLY A 293 26.41 11.10 32.28
CA GLY A 293 27.07 11.94 33.28
C GLY A 293 28.15 12.87 32.70
N MET A 294 29.01 12.35 31.81
CA MET A 294 30.07 13.15 31.17
C MET A 294 29.51 14.23 30.22
N VAL A 295 28.44 13.92 29.48
CA VAL A 295 27.79 14.89 28.59
C VAL A 295 27.16 16.00 29.41
N GLN A 296 26.50 15.65 30.51
CA GLN A 296 25.93 16.64 31.42
C GLN A 296 26.98 17.52 32.09
N GLU A 297 28.10 16.95 32.50
CA GLU A 297 29.21 17.71 33.10
C GLU A 297 29.82 18.68 32.09
N GLY A 298 30.00 18.24 30.83
CA GLY A 298 30.41 19.10 29.73
C GLY A 298 29.41 20.23 29.44
N VAL A 299 28.10 19.92 29.40
CA VAL A 299 27.04 20.91 29.20
C VAL A 299 26.94 21.88 30.38
N LYS A 300 27.02 21.40 31.63
CA LYS A 300 27.05 22.25 32.84
C LYS A 300 28.25 23.19 32.83
N SER A 301 29.43 22.68 32.48
CA SER A 301 30.65 23.47 32.37
C SER A 301 30.54 24.55 31.30
N GLY A 302 29.94 24.22 30.13
CA GLY A 302 29.70 25.19 29.05
C GLY A 302 28.59 26.22 29.33
N LEU A 303 27.59 25.87 30.15
CA LEU A 303 26.57 26.80 30.65
C LEU A 303 27.08 27.67 31.81
N GLY A 304 28.23 27.33 32.39
CA GLY A 304 28.90 28.07 33.45
C GLY A 304 29.46 29.41 32.97
N GLY A 305 28.63 30.45 33.06
CA GLY A 305 29.00 31.88 33.18
C GLY A 305 30.18 32.40 32.35
N ARG A 306 29.88 33.07 31.23
CA ARG A 306 30.54 34.36 30.97
C ARG A 306 30.08 35.32 32.06
N ALA A 307 30.73 35.25 33.23
CA ALA A 307 30.71 36.38 34.14
C ALA A 307 31.30 37.56 33.36
N ALA A 308 30.52 38.63 33.24
CA ALA A 308 30.98 39.89 32.71
C ALA A 308 32.21 40.34 33.54
N GLU A 309 33.37 40.43 32.88
CA GLU A 309 34.41 41.39 33.26
C GLU A 309 34.00 42.78 32.75
#